data_AF-A0A2S2NT27-F1
#
_entry.id   AF-A0A2S2NT27-F1
#
_cell.length_a   1.000
_cell.length_b   1.000
_cell.length_c   1.000
_cell.angle_alpha   90.00
_cell.angle_beta   90.00
_cell.angle_gamma   90.00
#
_symmetry.space_group_name_H-M   'P 1'
#
loop_
_entity.id
_entity.type
_entity.pdbx_description
1 polymer ?
#
loop_
_entity_poly.entity_id
_entity_poly.type
_entity_poly.pdbx_seq_one_letter_code
_entity_poly.pdbx_strand_id
1 'polypeptide(L)'
;KWALRKMVHEASWMDDETKNATLRKLANTKTYFGYPYNYDNILNNLFENLNITDNHIENIISISMFNIKSNWKYLIEDRDWENETWQVTPDEVNAYCYNSMNAFFMPAAILQAPLYHNGIQALNYGAIGSTIGHELSHNYDNTGRLYNELGNVMQWWTNSSYEEYTKRASCLISYYDGIKVVSHNNTFVINGEKTLDENIADITGLKEAYYAYRRYVDIHGQEPRLPGLERYSQEQLFFLGYANQYCHYDDTDSQFDNFNSHSPNVVRVREVLSLSPEFAKAWSCPIGTPMNPKEDKCRIW
;
A
#
# COMPACT_ATOMS: atom_id res chain seq x y z
N LYS A 1 2.59 6.52 9.46
CA LYS A 1 3.79 7.07 10.18
C LYS A 1 3.78 6.92 11.70
N TRP A 2 2.90 7.57 12.48
CA TRP A 2 2.92 7.38 13.96
C TRP A 2 2.68 5.92 14.36
N ALA A 3 1.71 5.26 13.72
CA ALA A 3 1.39 3.87 13.97
C ALA A 3 2.59 2.95 13.68
N LEU A 4 3.25 3.12 12.52
CA LEU A 4 4.48 2.39 12.21
C LEU A 4 5.58 2.61 13.26
N ARG A 5 5.82 3.85 13.69
CA ARG A 5 6.79 4.12 14.78
C ARG A 5 6.46 3.32 16.04
N LYS A 6 5.19 3.28 16.43
CA LYS A 6 4.73 2.46 17.56
C LYS A 6 5.04 0.97 17.33
N MET A 7 4.70 0.44 16.15
CA MET A 7 4.94 -0.95 15.78
C MET A 7 6.44 -1.31 15.80
N VAL A 8 7.31 -0.42 15.30
CA VAL A 8 8.78 -0.59 15.33
C VAL A 8 9.29 -0.67 16.76
N HIS A 9 8.79 0.16 17.68
CA HIS A 9 9.19 0.08 19.09
C HIS A 9 8.75 -1.25 19.74
N GLU A 10 7.53 -1.70 19.45
CA GLU A 10 6.94 -2.93 19.99
C GLU A 10 7.47 -4.21 19.34
N ALA A 11 8.15 -4.12 18.19
CA ALA A 11 8.69 -5.27 17.48
C ALA A 11 9.76 -5.99 18.31
N SER A 12 9.42 -7.16 18.85
CA SER A 12 10.33 -7.98 19.68
C SER A 12 11.39 -8.73 18.86
N TRP A 13 11.18 -8.82 17.54
CA TRP A 13 12.01 -9.57 16.61
C TRP A 13 13.17 -8.74 16.02
N MET A 14 13.12 -7.43 16.22
CA MET A 14 14.08 -6.47 15.70
C MET A 14 14.96 -5.95 16.85
N ASP A 15 16.28 -5.92 16.65
CA ASP A 15 17.21 -5.30 17.60
C ASP A 15 17.16 -3.77 17.57
N ASP A 16 17.73 -3.13 18.61
CA ASP A 16 17.68 -1.68 18.79
C ASP A 16 18.41 -0.91 17.68
N GLU A 17 19.48 -1.47 17.11
CA GLU A 17 20.20 -0.86 15.99
C GLU A 17 19.30 -0.77 14.75
N THR A 18 18.67 -1.89 14.40
CA THR A 18 17.76 -2.00 13.26
C THR A 18 16.49 -1.17 13.49
N LYS A 19 15.96 -1.12 14.73
CA LYS A 19 14.85 -0.21 15.09
C LYS A 19 15.22 1.25 14.85
N ASN A 20 16.37 1.68 15.34
CA ASN A 20 16.82 3.07 15.16
C ASN A 20 17.03 3.41 13.68
N ALA A 21 17.60 2.50 12.89
CA ALA A 21 17.73 2.68 11.44
C ALA A 21 16.36 2.77 10.74
N THR A 22 15.41 1.91 11.12
CA THR A 22 14.04 1.90 10.59
C THR A 22 13.33 3.23 10.88
N LEU A 23 13.51 3.76 12.10
CA LEU A 23 12.96 5.06 12.49
C LEU A 23 13.60 6.24 11.74
N ARG A 24 14.90 6.17 11.43
CA ARG A 24 15.57 7.16 10.56
C ARG A 24 14.99 7.12 9.14
N LYS A 25 14.82 5.92 8.56
CA LYS A 25 14.17 5.76 7.25
C LYS A 25 12.77 6.35 7.24
N LEU A 26 11.97 6.06 8.28
CA LEU A 26 10.59 6.56 8.42
C LEU A 26 10.51 8.10 8.54
N ALA A 27 11.47 8.69 9.24
CA ALA A 27 11.57 10.14 9.38
C ALA A 27 11.87 10.80 8.03
N ASN A 28 12.71 10.17 7.21
CA ASN A 28 13.11 10.66 5.89
C ASN A 28 12.13 10.30 4.75
N THR A 29 11.13 9.44 4.99
CA THR A 29 10.16 9.07 3.96
C THR A 29 9.41 10.29 3.44
N LYS A 30 9.48 10.55 2.13
CA LYS A 30 8.77 11.64 1.46
C LYS A 30 7.34 11.20 1.11
N THR A 31 6.41 12.15 1.12
CA THR A 31 4.99 11.85 0.87
C THR A 31 4.40 12.89 -0.06
N TYR A 32 3.75 12.43 -1.12
CA TYR A 32 3.23 13.26 -2.18
C TYR A 32 1.73 13.03 -2.32
N PHE A 33 0.90 14.08 -2.21
CA PHE A 33 -0.56 13.99 -2.26
C PHE A 33 -1.13 14.97 -3.29
N GLY A 34 -2.07 14.50 -4.11
CA GLY A 34 -2.73 15.31 -5.13
C GLY A 34 -1.92 15.45 -6.41
N TYR A 35 -1.26 16.58 -6.57
CA TYR A 35 -0.52 16.99 -7.77
C TYR A 35 0.62 17.93 -7.38
N PRO A 36 1.66 18.13 -8.21
CA PRO A 36 2.78 19.00 -7.86
C PRO A 36 2.35 20.47 -7.81
N TYR A 37 2.88 21.24 -6.85
CA TYR A 37 2.50 22.65 -6.64
C TYR A 37 2.69 23.54 -7.88
N ASN A 38 3.70 23.28 -8.71
CA ASN A 38 4.02 24.07 -9.91
C ASN A 38 3.54 23.38 -11.19
N TYR A 39 2.32 22.82 -11.17
CA TYR A 39 1.80 21.96 -12.23
C TYR A 39 1.82 22.62 -13.62
N ASP A 40 1.39 23.89 -13.73
CA ASP A 40 1.35 24.59 -15.01
C ASP A 40 2.73 24.74 -15.65
N ASN A 41 3.75 25.09 -14.86
CA ASN A 41 5.11 25.21 -15.36
C ASN A 41 5.69 23.84 -15.74
N ILE A 42 5.41 22.81 -14.93
CA ILE A 42 5.80 21.43 -15.23
C ILE A 42 5.19 21.00 -16.57
N LEU A 43 3.90 21.24 -16.81
CA LEU A 43 3.24 20.91 -18.07
C LEU A 43 3.83 21.68 -19.26
N ASN A 44 4.02 22.99 -19.11
CA ASN A 44 4.57 23.83 -20.18
C ASN A 44 5.99 23.37 -20.57
N ASN A 45 6.84 23.06 -19.59
CA ASN A 45 8.21 22.60 -19.84
C ASN A 45 8.26 21.17 -20.38
N LEU A 46 7.40 20.28 -19.87
CA LEU A 46 7.31 18.90 -20.35
C LEU A 46 6.97 18.88 -21.84
N PHE A 47 5.98 19.64 -22.28
CA PHE A 47 5.48 19.54 -23.66
C PHE A 47 6.02 20.59 -24.63
N GLU A 48 6.97 21.44 -24.20
CA GLU A 48 7.52 22.55 -25.01
C GLU A 48 7.97 22.12 -26.42
N ASN A 49 8.55 20.91 -26.53
CA ASN A 49 9.10 20.37 -27.77
C ASN A 49 8.19 19.34 -28.46
N LEU A 50 6.96 19.17 -27.99
CA LEU A 50 6.01 18.23 -28.58
C LEU A 50 5.16 18.94 -29.63
N ASN A 51 5.33 18.57 -30.90
CA ASN A 51 4.51 19.08 -31.99
C ASN A 51 3.32 18.16 -32.24
N ILE A 52 2.11 18.72 -32.23
CA ILE A 52 0.84 18.03 -32.46
C ILE A 52 0.18 18.61 -33.72
N THR A 53 -0.26 17.75 -34.63
CA THR A 53 -0.94 18.09 -35.89
C THR A 53 -2.39 17.62 -35.86
N ASP A 54 -3.16 17.91 -36.92
CA ASP A 54 -4.52 17.36 -37.08
C ASP A 54 -4.52 15.88 -37.48
N ASN A 55 -3.34 15.27 -37.71
CA ASN A 55 -3.21 13.87 -38.09
C ASN A 55 -2.91 12.99 -36.87
N HIS A 56 -3.87 12.14 -36.51
CA HIS A 56 -3.76 11.28 -35.33
C HIS A 56 -2.56 10.31 -35.38
N ILE A 57 -2.22 9.77 -36.55
CA ILE A 57 -1.09 8.82 -36.67
C ILE A 57 0.24 9.55 -36.47
N GLU A 58 0.38 10.74 -37.06
CA GLU A 58 1.55 11.59 -36.84
C GLU A 58 1.71 11.94 -35.36
N ASN A 59 0.61 12.25 -34.66
CA ASN A 59 0.65 12.54 -33.24
C ASN A 59 1.14 11.36 -32.40
N ILE A 60 0.67 10.13 -32.69
CA ILE A 60 1.14 8.92 -32.00
C ILE A 60 2.67 8.76 -32.18
N ILE A 61 3.16 8.94 -33.41
CA ILE A 61 4.60 8.84 -33.71
C ILE A 61 5.39 9.95 -33.00
N SER A 62 4.91 11.19 -33.07
CA SER A 62 5.53 12.36 -32.42
C SER A 62 5.62 12.19 -30.90
N ILE A 63 4.54 11.74 -30.25
CA ILE A 63 4.50 11.48 -28.80
C ILE A 63 5.47 10.35 -28.43
N SER A 64 5.50 9.26 -29.20
CA SER A 64 6.42 8.15 -28.96
C SER A 64 7.88 8.58 -29.07
N MET A 65 8.24 9.33 -30.13
CA MET A 65 9.59 9.87 -30.30
C MET A 65 9.95 10.88 -29.21
N PHE A 66 9.01 11.73 -28.81
CA PHE A 66 9.18 12.67 -27.70
C PHE A 66 9.51 11.93 -26.39
N ASN A 67 8.72 10.92 -26.04
CA ASN A 67 8.94 10.13 -24.82
C ASN A 67 10.30 9.42 -24.81
N ILE A 68 10.71 8.82 -25.94
CA ILE A 68 12.04 8.19 -26.05
C ILE A 68 13.16 9.21 -25.82
N LYS A 69 13.08 10.38 -26.47
CA LYS A 69 14.09 11.44 -26.31
C LYS A 69 14.14 11.98 -24.89
N SER A 70 12.99 12.22 -24.26
CA SER A 70 12.91 12.68 -22.87
C SER A 70 13.52 11.66 -21.91
N ASN A 71 13.27 10.37 -22.11
CA ASN A 71 13.88 9.32 -21.29
C ASN A 71 15.40 9.20 -21.49
N TRP A 72 15.89 9.41 -22.72
CA TRP A 72 17.33 9.36 -23.00
C TRP A 72 18.12 10.50 -22.38
N LYS A 73 17.50 11.66 -22.10
CA LYS A 73 18.16 12.76 -21.39
C LYS A 73 18.68 12.33 -20.03
N TYR A 74 17.95 11.47 -19.31
CA TYR A 74 18.37 10.95 -18.00
C TYR A 74 19.62 10.06 -18.03
N LEU A 75 20.11 9.66 -19.22
CA LEU A 75 21.38 8.94 -19.34
C LEU A 75 22.61 9.86 -19.31
N ILE A 76 22.42 11.15 -19.60
CA ILE A 76 23.50 12.13 -19.79
C ILE A 76 23.36 13.35 -18.87
N GLU A 77 22.16 13.61 -18.36
CA GLU A 77 21.84 14.70 -17.46
C GLU A 77 21.52 14.13 -16.08
N ASP A 78 22.03 14.78 -15.04
CA ASP A 78 21.63 14.48 -13.67
C ASP A 78 20.14 14.82 -13.51
N ARG A 79 19.40 13.89 -12.93
CA ARG A 79 17.99 14.12 -12.66
C ARG A 79 17.83 15.25 -11.65
N ASP A 80 17.03 16.25 -12.00
CA ASP A 80 16.63 17.30 -11.08
C ASP A 80 15.59 16.75 -10.09
N TRP A 81 16.08 16.03 -9.08
CA TRP A 81 15.24 15.44 -8.03
C TRP A 81 14.51 16.48 -7.18
N GLU A 82 14.82 17.78 -7.28
CA GLU A 82 14.11 18.85 -6.59
C GLU A 82 12.90 19.34 -7.39
N ASN A 83 13.01 19.46 -8.72
CA ASN A 83 11.90 19.90 -9.58
C ASN A 83 11.10 18.75 -10.23
N GLU A 84 11.68 17.56 -10.37
CA GLU A 84 11.04 16.34 -10.91
C GLU A 84 10.60 15.37 -9.82
N THR A 85 10.35 15.86 -8.62
CA THR A 85 9.92 15.03 -7.47
C THR A 85 8.67 14.19 -7.75
N TRP A 86 7.80 14.65 -8.65
CA TRP A 86 6.51 14.04 -8.94
C TRP A 86 6.58 13.06 -10.10
N GLN A 87 6.24 11.80 -9.86
CA GLN A 87 6.50 10.69 -10.78
C GLN A 87 5.24 10.04 -11.36
N VAL A 88 4.05 10.44 -10.90
CA VAL A 88 2.77 9.80 -11.20
C VAL A 88 1.80 10.84 -11.74
N THR A 89 0.87 10.52 -12.64
CA THR A 89 -0.07 11.55 -13.09
C THR A 89 -1.20 11.75 -12.06
N PRO A 90 -1.73 12.98 -11.87
CA PRO A 90 -2.74 13.23 -10.83
C PRO A 90 -4.10 12.56 -11.06
N ASP A 91 -4.38 12.12 -12.28
CA ASP A 91 -5.64 11.57 -12.76
C ASP A 91 -5.76 10.04 -12.59
N GLU A 92 -4.71 9.37 -12.11
CA GLU A 92 -4.74 7.94 -11.84
C GLU A 92 -5.45 7.61 -10.52
N VAL A 93 -6.41 6.69 -10.57
CA VAL A 93 -7.03 6.10 -9.37
C VAL A 93 -6.15 4.95 -8.87
N ASN A 94 -4.98 5.30 -8.35
CA ASN A 94 -3.99 4.36 -7.82
C ASN A 94 -3.12 5.02 -6.75
N ALA A 95 -2.19 4.26 -6.17
CA ALA A 95 -1.14 4.77 -5.29
C ALA A 95 0.17 4.00 -5.55
N TYR A 96 1.30 4.61 -5.20
CA TYR A 96 2.61 4.06 -5.55
C TYR A 96 3.68 4.35 -4.51
N CYS A 97 4.54 3.37 -4.25
CA CYS A 97 5.79 3.52 -3.52
C CYS A 97 7.00 3.40 -4.46
N TYR A 98 7.92 4.36 -4.38
CA TYR A 98 9.22 4.29 -5.04
C TYR A 98 10.33 4.21 -4.00
N ASN A 99 10.82 2.98 -3.78
CA ASN A 99 11.84 2.65 -2.79
C ASN A 99 13.15 3.43 -3.00
N SER A 100 13.56 3.66 -4.25
CA SER A 100 14.75 4.46 -4.59
C SER A 100 14.63 5.94 -4.24
N MET A 101 13.42 6.42 -3.99
CA MET A 101 13.15 7.79 -3.55
C MET A 101 12.81 7.85 -2.04
N ASN A 102 12.69 6.69 -1.37
CA ASN A 102 12.07 6.56 -0.05
C ASN A 102 10.78 7.39 0.02
N ALA A 103 9.89 7.19 -0.96
CA ALA A 103 8.73 8.04 -1.16
C ALA A 103 7.49 7.24 -1.56
N PHE A 104 6.32 7.75 -1.20
CA PHE A 104 5.06 7.30 -1.80
C PHE A 104 4.19 8.46 -2.30
N PHE A 105 3.32 8.12 -3.24
CA PHE A 105 2.49 9.04 -4.01
C PHE A 105 1.02 8.62 -3.95
N MET A 106 0.18 9.61 -3.66
CA MET A 106 -1.28 9.51 -3.66
C MET A 106 -1.82 10.56 -4.64
N PRO A 107 -1.99 10.24 -5.93
CA PRO A 107 -2.62 11.11 -6.92
C PRO A 107 -3.94 11.73 -6.46
N ALA A 108 -4.35 12.84 -7.08
CA ALA A 108 -5.62 13.50 -6.73
C ALA A 108 -6.84 12.58 -6.94
N ALA A 109 -6.82 11.77 -8.01
CA ALA A 109 -7.96 10.93 -8.38
C ALA A 109 -8.21 9.74 -7.43
N ILE A 110 -7.26 9.29 -6.61
CA ILE A 110 -7.55 8.31 -5.55
C ILE A 110 -8.15 8.96 -4.29
N LEU A 111 -7.98 10.27 -4.11
CA LEU A 111 -8.42 11.02 -2.92
C LEU A 111 -9.88 11.49 -3.00
N GLN A 112 -10.78 10.57 -3.36
CA GLN A 112 -12.21 10.84 -3.53
C GLN A 112 -13.07 9.73 -2.93
N ALA A 113 -14.39 9.94 -2.91
CA ALA A 113 -15.33 8.92 -2.45
C ALA A 113 -15.31 7.70 -3.39
N PRO A 114 -15.42 6.46 -2.85
CA PRO A 114 -15.71 6.12 -1.46
C PRO A 114 -14.47 6.04 -0.55
N LEU A 115 -13.25 6.20 -1.06
CA LEU A 115 -12.01 5.99 -0.31
C LEU A 115 -11.72 7.10 0.70
N TYR A 116 -11.98 8.34 0.30
CA TYR A 116 -11.79 9.55 1.10
C TYR A 116 -12.97 10.50 0.90
N HIS A 117 -13.12 11.52 1.77
CA HIS A 117 -14.13 12.60 1.66
C HIS A 117 -15.55 12.29 2.18
N ASN A 118 -15.79 11.15 2.86
CA ASN A 118 -17.13 10.83 3.40
C ASN A 118 -17.45 11.51 4.75
N GLY A 119 -16.48 12.23 5.34
CA GLY A 119 -16.61 12.87 6.66
C GLY A 119 -16.62 11.92 7.86
N ILE A 120 -16.56 10.61 7.62
CA ILE A 120 -16.62 9.54 8.62
C ILE A 120 -15.22 8.94 8.76
N GLN A 121 -14.55 9.21 9.88
CA GLN A 121 -13.15 8.86 10.07
C GLN A 121 -12.96 7.35 10.14
N ALA A 122 -13.85 6.60 10.77
CA ALA A 122 -13.80 5.13 10.72
C ALA A 122 -13.66 4.60 9.28
N LEU A 123 -14.48 5.11 8.35
CA LEU A 123 -14.43 4.72 6.93
C LEU A 123 -13.19 5.26 6.23
N ASN A 124 -12.83 6.52 6.43
CA ASN A 124 -11.63 7.11 5.82
C ASN A 124 -10.36 6.36 6.24
N TYR A 125 -10.20 6.06 7.54
CA TYR A 125 -9.06 5.30 8.03
C TYR A 125 -9.10 3.84 7.55
N GLY A 126 -10.28 3.22 7.46
CA GLY A 126 -10.44 1.86 6.97
C GLY A 126 -10.13 1.72 5.48
N ALA A 127 -10.52 2.70 4.67
CA ALA A 127 -10.27 2.75 3.23
C ALA A 127 -8.94 3.46 2.93
N ILE A 128 -8.94 4.77 2.60
CA ILE A 128 -7.70 5.46 2.20
C ILE A 128 -6.58 5.39 3.24
N GLY A 129 -6.92 5.29 4.54
CA GLY A 129 -5.94 5.12 5.60
C GLY A 129 -5.18 3.79 5.50
N SER A 130 -5.83 2.70 5.11
CA SER A 130 -5.16 1.42 4.85
C SER A 130 -4.31 1.49 3.60
N THR A 131 -4.76 2.19 2.54
CA THR A 131 -3.95 2.43 1.33
C THR A 131 -2.69 3.23 1.65
N ILE A 132 -2.79 4.30 2.45
CA ILE A 132 -1.62 5.07 2.91
C ILE A 132 -0.68 4.20 3.74
N GLY A 133 -1.24 3.35 4.61
CA GLY A 133 -0.46 2.37 5.37
C GLY A 133 0.25 1.35 4.48
N HIS A 134 -0.43 0.87 3.43
CA HIS A 134 0.08 -0.07 2.44
C HIS A 134 1.29 0.52 1.71
N GLU A 135 1.15 1.72 1.13
CA GLU A 135 2.26 2.39 0.45
C GLU A 135 3.44 2.72 1.37
N LEU A 136 3.15 3.11 2.62
CA LEU A 136 4.21 3.33 3.59
C LEU A 136 4.94 2.03 3.93
N SER A 137 4.20 0.92 4.00
CA SER A 137 4.73 -0.40 4.34
C SER A 137 5.61 -0.98 3.24
N HIS A 138 5.41 -0.61 1.97
CA HIS A 138 6.30 -1.02 0.87
C HIS A 138 7.76 -0.63 1.09
N ASN A 139 8.03 0.47 1.82
CA ASN A 139 9.41 0.81 2.20
C ASN A 139 10.07 -0.22 3.14
N TYR A 140 9.30 -1.19 3.64
CA TYR A 140 9.74 -2.16 4.64
C TYR A 140 9.26 -3.58 4.34
N ASP A 141 8.75 -3.83 3.13
CA ASP A 141 8.41 -5.17 2.65
C ASP A 141 9.68 -5.97 2.27
N ASN A 142 9.53 -7.12 1.62
CA ASN A 142 10.69 -7.95 1.30
C ASN A 142 11.66 -7.28 0.32
N THR A 143 11.17 -6.41 -0.57
CA THR A 143 11.98 -5.64 -1.53
C THR A 143 12.46 -4.30 -0.94
N GLY A 144 11.56 -3.49 -0.38
CA GLY A 144 11.85 -2.15 0.13
C GLY A 144 12.77 -2.15 1.34
N ARG A 145 12.82 -3.23 2.13
CA ARG A 145 13.83 -3.38 3.20
C ARG A 145 15.26 -3.35 2.68
N LEU A 146 15.52 -3.60 1.39
CA LEU A 146 16.86 -3.54 0.82
C LEU A 146 17.35 -2.11 0.57
N TYR A 147 16.44 -1.13 0.62
CA TYR A 147 16.73 0.27 0.38
C TYR A 147 16.88 1.01 1.71
N ASN A 148 17.96 1.78 1.89
CA ASN A 148 18.14 2.58 3.09
C ASN A 148 17.29 3.87 3.08
N GLU A 149 17.51 4.77 4.04
CA GLU A 149 16.81 6.05 4.16
C GLU A 149 17.01 7.03 3.01
N LEU A 150 18.07 6.82 2.20
CA LEU A 150 18.39 7.60 1.02
C LEU A 150 17.90 6.95 -0.28
N GLY A 151 17.30 5.76 -0.20
CA GLY A 151 16.89 5.00 -1.38
C GLY A 151 18.02 4.24 -2.07
N ASN A 152 19.15 4.01 -1.40
CA ASN A 152 20.25 3.19 -1.91
C ASN A 152 20.09 1.73 -1.50
N VAL A 153 20.37 0.81 -2.42
CA VAL A 153 20.41 -0.64 -2.13
C VAL A 153 21.64 -0.94 -1.28
N MET A 154 21.43 -1.32 -0.02
CA MET A 154 22.50 -1.73 0.90
C MET A 154 21.93 -2.55 2.06
N GLN A 155 22.77 -3.33 2.74
CA GLN A 155 22.35 -3.97 3.99
C GLN A 155 22.49 -2.97 5.15
N TRP A 156 21.35 -2.46 5.63
CA TRP A 156 21.26 -1.51 6.75
C TRP A 156 20.58 -2.10 7.99
N TRP A 157 20.26 -3.40 7.94
CA TRP A 157 19.81 -4.21 9.07
C TRP A 157 20.94 -5.11 9.54
N THR A 158 20.96 -5.41 10.83
CA THR A 158 21.84 -6.46 11.35
C THR A 158 21.45 -7.83 10.76
N ASN A 159 22.38 -8.78 10.79
CA ASN A 159 22.10 -10.14 10.33
C ASN A 159 20.96 -10.79 11.12
N SER A 160 20.90 -10.60 12.44
CA SER A 160 19.85 -11.17 13.29
C SER A 160 18.45 -10.69 12.92
N SER A 161 18.28 -9.38 12.74
CA SER A 161 16.98 -8.82 12.33
C SER A 161 16.62 -9.21 10.89
N TYR A 162 17.61 -9.30 10.00
CA TYR A 162 17.41 -9.74 8.63
C TYR A 162 16.95 -11.20 8.53
N GLU A 163 17.58 -12.11 9.26
CA GLU A 163 17.24 -13.53 9.30
C GLU A 163 15.84 -13.76 9.88
N GLU A 164 15.51 -13.11 11.00
CA GLU A 164 14.21 -13.24 11.64
C GLU A 164 13.08 -12.66 10.78
N TYR A 165 13.31 -11.54 10.08
CA TYR A 165 12.37 -11.05 9.08
C TYR A 165 12.16 -12.05 7.96
N THR A 166 13.25 -12.61 7.42
CA THR A 166 13.18 -13.59 6.33
C THR A 166 12.37 -14.82 6.75
N LYS A 167 12.53 -15.30 7.98
CA LYS A 167 11.71 -16.38 8.54
C LYS A 167 10.22 -16.02 8.60
N ARG A 168 9.88 -14.81 9.02
CA ARG A 168 8.49 -14.32 9.07
C ARG A 168 7.88 -14.17 7.67
N ALA A 169 8.66 -13.68 6.72
CA ALA A 169 8.28 -13.60 5.32
C ALA A 169 8.03 -15.01 4.75
N SER A 170 8.88 -15.99 5.03
CA SER A 170 8.66 -17.39 4.63
C SER A 170 7.38 -18.00 5.22
N CYS A 171 7.01 -17.64 6.46
CA CYS A 171 5.72 -18.01 7.04
C CYS A 171 4.56 -17.51 6.17
N LEU A 172 4.61 -16.23 5.75
CA LEU A 172 3.59 -15.64 4.87
C LEU A 172 3.56 -16.32 3.50
N ILE A 173 4.71 -16.60 2.88
CA ILE A 173 4.76 -17.35 1.61
C ILE A 173 4.00 -18.67 1.76
N SER A 174 4.37 -19.50 2.75
CA SER A 174 3.73 -20.80 2.97
C SER A 174 2.24 -20.69 3.31
N TYR A 175 1.84 -19.64 4.04
CA TYR A 175 0.44 -19.37 4.33
C TYR A 175 -0.35 -19.11 3.05
N TYR A 176 0.14 -18.20 2.19
CA TYR A 176 -0.55 -17.83 0.96
C TYR A 176 -0.51 -18.94 -0.10
N ASP A 177 0.56 -19.74 -0.19
CA ASP A 177 0.64 -20.92 -1.08
C ASP A 177 -0.45 -21.97 -0.79
N GLY A 178 -0.96 -22.01 0.45
CA GLY A 178 -2.06 -22.88 0.85
C GLY A 178 -3.44 -22.42 0.36
N ILE A 179 -3.55 -21.20 -0.17
CA ILE A 179 -4.84 -20.57 -0.46
C ILE A 179 -5.34 -20.96 -1.85
N LYS A 180 -6.60 -21.42 -1.88
CA LYS A 180 -7.33 -21.70 -3.10
C LYS A 180 -8.49 -20.73 -3.26
N VAL A 181 -8.68 -20.27 -4.50
CA VAL A 181 -9.81 -19.42 -4.88
C VAL A 181 -10.51 -20.06 -6.06
N VAL A 182 -11.83 -20.20 -5.95
CA VAL A 182 -12.67 -20.63 -7.06
C VAL A 182 -13.18 -19.38 -7.76
N SER A 183 -12.90 -19.27 -9.05
CA SER A 183 -13.41 -18.22 -9.93
C SER A 183 -13.98 -18.90 -11.17
N HIS A 184 -15.23 -18.60 -11.50
CA HIS A 184 -15.98 -19.29 -12.56
C HIS A 184 -15.91 -20.83 -12.40
N ASN A 185 -15.37 -21.54 -13.39
CA ASN A 185 -15.18 -22.99 -13.38
C ASN A 185 -13.73 -23.40 -13.05
N ASN A 186 -12.89 -22.44 -12.65
CA ASN A 186 -11.47 -22.64 -12.40
C ASN A 186 -11.16 -22.56 -10.90
N THR A 187 -10.15 -23.31 -10.46
CA THR A 187 -9.58 -23.19 -9.12
C THR A 187 -8.14 -22.73 -9.26
N PHE A 188 -7.86 -21.56 -8.67
CA PHE A 188 -6.54 -20.95 -8.65
C PHE A 188 -5.88 -21.17 -7.29
N VAL A 189 -4.57 -21.37 -7.30
CA VAL A 189 -3.73 -21.41 -6.10
C VAL A 189 -2.94 -20.12 -6.07
N ILE A 190 -2.93 -19.43 -4.93
CA ILE A 190 -2.15 -18.20 -4.79
C ILE A 190 -0.67 -18.55 -4.74
N ASN A 191 0.16 -17.76 -5.42
CA ASN A 191 1.61 -17.87 -5.33
C ASN A 191 2.08 -16.89 -4.24
N GLY A 192 2.40 -17.41 -3.06
CA GLY A 192 2.77 -16.64 -1.89
C GLY A 192 4.09 -15.90 -2.05
N GLU A 193 5.03 -16.42 -2.83
CA GLU A 193 6.31 -15.75 -3.13
C GLU A 193 6.09 -14.55 -4.06
N LYS A 194 5.31 -14.74 -5.13
CA LYS A 194 4.96 -13.69 -6.10
C LYS A 194 4.18 -12.55 -5.46
N THR A 195 3.27 -12.87 -4.54
CA THR A 195 2.37 -11.89 -3.90
C THR A 195 2.89 -11.33 -2.58
N LEU A 196 4.12 -11.72 -2.18
CA LEU A 196 4.63 -11.48 -0.84
C LEU A 196 4.67 -10.00 -0.44
N ASP A 197 5.22 -9.14 -1.29
CA ASP A 197 5.37 -7.72 -0.99
C ASP A 197 4.00 -7.05 -0.76
N GLU A 198 3.05 -7.33 -1.66
CA GLU A 198 1.67 -6.84 -1.57
C GLU A 198 0.94 -7.36 -0.33
N ASN A 199 1.11 -8.65 -0.02
CA ASN A 199 0.50 -9.25 1.16
C ASN A 199 1.07 -8.65 2.46
N ILE A 200 2.38 -8.39 2.51
CA ILE A 200 3.02 -7.70 3.65
C ILE A 200 2.46 -6.28 3.77
N ALA A 201 2.37 -5.55 2.66
CA ALA A 201 1.88 -4.18 2.63
C ALA A 201 0.40 -4.10 3.06
N ASP A 202 -0.47 -5.02 2.64
CA ASP A 202 -1.87 -5.05 3.08
C ASP A 202 -2.01 -5.32 4.59
N ILE A 203 -1.35 -6.38 5.09
CA ILE A 203 -1.43 -6.77 6.51
C ILE A 203 -0.93 -5.63 7.39
N THR A 204 0.21 -5.05 7.02
CA THR A 204 0.85 -3.98 7.78
C THR A 204 0.06 -2.68 7.66
N GLY A 205 -0.41 -2.34 6.45
CA GLY A 205 -1.18 -1.14 6.17
C GLY A 205 -2.51 -1.10 6.90
N LEU A 206 -3.25 -2.21 6.95
CA LEU A 206 -4.47 -2.31 7.75
C LEU A 206 -4.19 -2.08 9.24
N LYS A 207 -3.14 -2.71 9.78
CA LYS A 207 -2.76 -2.58 11.19
C LYS A 207 -2.33 -1.16 11.53
N GLU A 208 -1.53 -0.53 10.67
CA GLU A 208 -1.14 0.87 10.80
C GLU A 208 -2.35 1.79 10.83
N ALA A 209 -3.26 1.61 9.87
CA ALA A 209 -4.47 2.42 9.76
C ALA A 209 -5.37 2.25 10.98
N TYR A 210 -5.52 1.03 11.50
CA TYR A 210 -6.29 0.76 12.70
C TYR A 210 -5.68 1.47 13.92
N TYR A 211 -4.37 1.36 14.14
CA TYR A 211 -3.71 2.06 15.25
C TYR A 211 -3.80 3.58 15.10
N ALA A 212 -3.70 4.12 13.89
CA ALA A 212 -3.88 5.54 13.64
C ALA A 212 -5.33 5.98 13.93
N TYR A 213 -6.32 5.17 13.56
CA TYR A 213 -7.73 5.40 13.89
C TYR A 213 -7.99 5.35 15.39
N ARG A 214 -7.45 4.36 16.10
CA ARG A 214 -7.56 4.28 17.56
C ARG A 214 -6.99 5.53 18.24
N ARG A 215 -5.83 5.99 17.79
CA ARG A 215 -5.25 7.25 18.28
C ARG A 215 -6.14 8.45 17.97
N TYR A 216 -6.75 8.51 16.80
CA TYR A 216 -7.71 9.56 16.48
C TYR A 216 -8.87 9.58 17.48
N VAL A 217 -9.46 8.41 17.78
CA VAL A 217 -10.53 8.26 18.76
C VAL A 217 -10.08 8.63 20.17
N ASP A 218 -8.87 8.26 20.58
CA ASP A 218 -8.32 8.61 21.90
C ASP A 218 -8.17 10.14 22.08
N ILE A 219 -7.93 10.88 20.99
CA ILE A 219 -7.74 12.35 21.02
C ILE A 219 -9.06 13.11 20.85
N HIS A 220 -9.94 12.66 19.95
CA HIS A 220 -11.14 13.40 19.54
C HIS A 220 -12.45 12.82 20.09
N GLY A 221 -12.40 11.64 20.72
CA GLY A 221 -13.56 10.89 21.13
C GLY A 221 -14.15 10.04 20.00
N GLN A 222 -15.18 9.26 20.37
CA GLN A 222 -15.86 8.35 19.46
C GLN A 222 -16.84 9.11 18.54
N GLU A 223 -16.79 8.81 17.24
CA GLU A 223 -17.75 9.37 16.28
C GLU A 223 -19.18 8.83 16.50
N PRO A 224 -20.23 9.65 16.29
CA PRO A 224 -21.61 9.20 16.32
C PRO A 224 -21.88 8.06 15.34
N ARG A 225 -22.73 7.10 15.71
CA ARG A 225 -23.12 6.01 14.81
C ARG A 225 -23.81 6.54 13.55
N LEU A 226 -23.61 5.84 12.44
CA LEU A 226 -24.21 6.21 11.16
C LEU A 226 -25.70 5.88 11.11
N PRO A 227 -26.56 6.83 10.70
CA PRO A 227 -27.98 6.57 10.49
C PRO A 227 -28.23 5.41 9.53
N GLY A 228 -29.11 4.47 9.89
CA GLY A 228 -29.40 3.25 9.13
C GLY A 228 -28.37 2.13 9.28
N LEU A 229 -27.24 2.38 9.94
CA LEU A 229 -26.17 1.42 10.23
C LEU A 229 -25.83 1.38 11.72
N GLU A 230 -26.74 1.80 12.59
CA GLU A 230 -26.52 1.96 14.03
C GLU A 230 -26.23 0.63 14.75
N ARG A 231 -26.48 -0.50 14.09
CA ARG A 231 -26.10 -1.83 14.58
C ARG A 231 -24.58 -2.06 14.57
N TYR A 232 -23.83 -1.31 13.77
CA TYR A 232 -22.38 -1.44 13.67
C TYR A 232 -21.69 -0.43 14.60
N SER A 233 -20.63 -0.88 15.28
CA SER A 233 -19.69 0.02 15.95
C SER A 233 -18.81 0.74 14.92
N GLN A 234 -18.12 1.80 15.32
CA GLN A 234 -17.21 2.48 14.41
C GLN A 234 -15.99 1.62 14.08
N GLU A 235 -15.52 0.76 14.98
CA GLU A 235 -14.48 -0.23 14.68
C GLU A 235 -14.96 -1.25 13.65
N GLN A 236 -16.21 -1.69 13.72
CA GLN A 236 -16.79 -2.55 12.68
C GLN A 236 -16.91 -1.80 11.35
N LEU A 237 -17.30 -0.52 11.37
CA LEU A 237 -17.32 0.34 10.18
C LEU A 237 -15.92 0.53 9.59
N PHE A 238 -14.87 0.64 10.39
CA PHE A 238 -13.49 0.68 9.90
C PHE A 238 -13.16 -0.55 9.03
N PHE A 239 -13.46 -1.76 9.53
CA PHE A 239 -13.19 -2.98 8.75
C PHE A 239 -14.13 -3.14 7.55
N LEU A 240 -15.36 -2.60 7.62
CA LEU A 240 -16.25 -2.53 6.45
C LEU A 240 -15.73 -1.55 5.40
N GLY A 241 -15.19 -0.41 5.81
CA GLY A 241 -14.52 0.54 4.92
C GLY A 241 -13.34 -0.10 4.19
N TYR A 242 -12.51 -0.84 4.94
CA TYR A 242 -11.42 -1.63 4.35
C TYR A 242 -11.93 -2.63 3.32
N ALA A 243 -12.91 -3.47 3.68
CA ALA A 243 -13.39 -4.53 2.79
C ALA A 243 -14.07 -3.97 1.53
N ASN A 244 -14.85 -2.89 1.67
CA ASN A 244 -15.63 -2.33 0.57
C ASN A 244 -14.77 -1.74 -0.55
N GLN A 245 -13.55 -1.28 -0.27
CA GLN A 245 -12.66 -0.75 -1.32
C GLN A 245 -12.22 -1.84 -2.33
N TYR A 246 -12.27 -3.10 -1.91
CA TYR A 246 -11.91 -4.26 -2.73
C TYR A 246 -13.13 -4.95 -3.37
N CYS A 247 -14.36 -4.41 -3.16
CA CYS A 247 -15.55 -4.94 -3.82
C CYS A 247 -15.42 -4.78 -5.34
N HIS A 248 -15.27 -5.91 -6.01
CA HIS A 248 -15.09 -5.96 -7.44
C HIS A 248 -15.74 -7.24 -7.98
N TYR A 249 -16.30 -7.14 -9.18
CA TYR A 249 -16.78 -8.27 -9.95
C TYR A 249 -16.06 -8.23 -11.30
N ASP A 250 -15.44 -9.34 -11.66
CA ASP A 250 -14.75 -9.56 -12.93
C ASP A 250 -15.45 -10.71 -13.64
N ASP A 251 -15.80 -10.53 -14.92
CA ASP A 251 -16.30 -11.62 -15.78
C ASP A 251 -15.16 -12.39 -16.46
N THR A 252 -13.92 -11.96 -16.22
CA THR A 252 -12.69 -12.64 -16.61
C THR A 252 -11.96 -13.19 -15.37
N ASP A 253 -10.91 -13.99 -15.61
CA ASP A 253 -9.99 -14.44 -14.55
C ASP A 253 -8.75 -13.52 -14.45
N SER A 254 -8.86 -12.23 -14.85
CA SER A 254 -7.70 -11.31 -14.97
C SER A 254 -6.96 -11.06 -13.65
N GLN A 255 -7.65 -11.10 -12.51
CA GLN A 255 -7.03 -11.00 -11.19
C GLN A 255 -6.06 -12.15 -10.88
N PHE A 256 -6.13 -13.26 -11.63
CA PHE A 256 -5.25 -14.42 -11.50
C PHE A 256 -4.12 -14.43 -12.54
N ASP A 257 -3.95 -13.36 -13.32
CA ASP A 257 -2.92 -13.28 -14.34
C ASP A 257 -1.51 -13.41 -13.76
N ASN A 258 -0.64 -14.10 -14.50
CA ASN A 258 0.75 -14.32 -14.10
C ASN A 258 1.56 -13.03 -13.96
N PHE A 259 1.09 -11.88 -14.46
CA PHE A 259 1.74 -10.58 -14.30
C PHE A 259 1.25 -9.79 -13.09
N ASN A 260 0.13 -10.17 -12.47
CA ASN A 260 -0.39 -9.46 -11.31
C ASN A 260 0.38 -9.82 -10.03
N SER A 261 1.11 -8.87 -9.45
CA SER A 261 1.81 -9.05 -8.16
C SER A 261 0.84 -9.12 -6.97
N HIS A 262 -0.38 -8.63 -7.11
CA HIS A 262 -1.35 -8.63 -6.02
C HIS A 262 -2.06 -9.98 -5.90
N SER A 263 -2.34 -10.37 -4.65
CA SER A 263 -3.38 -11.36 -4.39
C SER A 263 -4.73 -10.85 -4.94
N PRO A 264 -5.64 -11.73 -5.41
CA PRO A 264 -6.99 -11.34 -5.81
C PRO A 264 -7.71 -10.62 -4.68
N ASN A 265 -8.61 -9.68 -5.01
CA ASN A 265 -9.25 -8.80 -4.03
C ASN A 265 -9.95 -9.55 -2.89
N VAL A 266 -10.61 -10.68 -3.18
CA VAL A 266 -11.24 -11.53 -2.16
C VAL A 266 -10.24 -12.09 -1.14
N VAL A 267 -9.02 -12.40 -1.57
CA VAL A 267 -7.91 -12.88 -0.72
C VAL A 267 -7.35 -11.71 0.10
N ARG A 268 -7.11 -10.55 -0.53
CA ARG A 268 -6.69 -9.32 0.16
C ARG A 268 -7.64 -8.91 1.29
N VAL A 269 -8.94 -9.15 1.13
CA VAL A 269 -9.90 -8.91 2.21
C VAL A 269 -9.87 -10.06 3.23
N ARG A 270 -10.12 -11.30 2.78
CA ARG A 270 -10.36 -12.43 3.68
C ARG A 270 -9.15 -12.73 4.58
N GLU A 271 -7.95 -12.75 4.00
CA GLU A 271 -6.75 -13.18 4.71
C GLU A 271 -6.19 -12.10 5.62
N VAL A 272 -6.20 -10.84 5.17
CA VAL A 272 -5.73 -9.72 5.99
C VAL A 272 -6.62 -9.55 7.22
N LEU A 273 -7.94 -9.68 7.06
CA LEU A 273 -8.88 -9.64 8.18
C LEU A 273 -8.79 -10.87 9.09
N SER A 274 -8.61 -12.08 8.54
CA SER A 274 -8.45 -13.31 9.34
C SER A 274 -7.18 -13.27 10.19
N LEU A 275 -6.12 -12.66 9.67
CA LEU A 275 -4.84 -12.45 10.37
C LEU A 275 -4.87 -11.31 11.39
N SER A 276 -5.90 -10.45 11.41
CA SER A 276 -6.03 -9.34 12.37
C SER A 276 -6.74 -9.77 13.68
N PRO A 277 -6.04 -9.74 14.83
CA PRO A 277 -6.71 -9.91 16.14
C PRO A 277 -7.73 -8.80 16.44
N GLU A 278 -7.49 -7.58 15.94
CA GLU A 278 -8.36 -6.43 16.11
C GLU A 278 -9.69 -6.63 15.38
N PHE A 279 -9.66 -7.17 14.16
CA PHE A 279 -10.86 -7.57 13.42
C PHE A 279 -11.65 -8.63 14.19
N ALA A 280 -10.98 -9.72 14.58
CA ALA A 280 -11.61 -10.81 15.33
C ALA A 280 -12.26 -10.31 16.63
N LYS A 281 -11.64 -9.36 17.32
CA LYS A 281 -12.19 -8.71 18.51
C LYS A 281 -13.41 -7.85 18.18
N ALA A 282 -13.34 -6.99 17.16
CA ALA A 282 -14.43 -6.10 16.77
C ALA A 282 -15.70 -6.85 16.34
N TRP A 283 -15.54 -8.04 15.77
CA TRP A 283 -16.64 -8.90 15.32
C TRP A 283 -16.94 -10.08 16.26
N SER A 284 -16.23 -10.17 17.39
CA SER A 284 -16.36 -11.27 18.35
C SER A 284 -16.24 -12.66 17.70
N CYS A 285 -15.33 -12.82 16.74
CA CYS A 285 -15.09 -14.07 16.03
C CYS A 285 -14.47 -15.12 16.96
N PRO A 286 -15.12 -16.28 17.20
CA PRO A 286 -14.53 -17.35 18.01
C PRO A 286 -13.22 -17.89 17.41
N ILE A 287 -12.29 -18.29 18.28
CA ILE A 287 -11.03 -18.93 17.85
C ILE A 287 -11.33 -20.22 17.09
N GLY A 288 -10.65 -20.43 15.97
CA GLY A 288 -10.82 -21.58 15.09
C GLY A 288 -11.88 -21.38 14.00
N THR A 289 -12.55 -20.24 13.95
CA THR A 289 -13.40 -19.89 12.81
C THR A 289 -12.56 -19.46 11.61
N PRO A 290 -13.09 -19.51 10.36
CA PRO A 290 -12.33 -19.08 9.18
C PRO A 290 -11.76 -17.66 9.28
N MET A 291 -12.48 -16.75 9.94
CA MET A 291 -12.04 -15.36 10.15
C MET A 291 -11.28 -15.13 11.47
N ASN A 292 -11.00 -16.19 12.23
CA ASN A 292 -10.12 -16.14 13.40
C ASN A 292 -9.44 -17.51 13.59
N PRO A 293 -8.54 -17.91 12.65
CA PRO A 293 -7.92 -19.23 12.68
C PRO A 293 -7.09 -19.43 13.95
N LYS A 294 -7.01 -20.69 14.39
CA LYS A 294 -6.31 -21.10 15.63
C LYS A 294 -4.78 -21.15 15.46
N GLU A 295 -4.32 -21.39 14.24
CA GLU A 295 -2.89 -21.49 13.91
C GLU A 295 -2.17 -20.16 14.16
N ASP A 296 -0.85 -20.23 14.38
CA ASP A 296 -0.04 -19.03 14.61
C ASP A 296 -0.13 -18.12 13.37
N LYS A 297 -0.79 -16.99 13.55
CA LYS A 297 -1.01 -15.99 12.50
C LYS A 297 0.35 -15.44 12.04
N CYS A 298 0.77 -15.79 10.83
CA CYS A 298 1.99 -15.26 10.22
C CYS A 298 1.87 -13.73 10.13
N ARG A 299 2.81 -13.01 10.75
CA ARG A 299 2.92 -11.56 10.67
C ARG A 299 4.35 -11.09 10.87
N ILE A 300 4.69 -10.00 10.20
CA ILE A 300 5.96 -9.32 10.36
C ILE A 300 5.85 -8.29 11.47
N TRP A 301 5.02 -7.26 11.28
CA TRP A 301 4.89 -6.11 12.18
C TRP A 301 3.79 -6.24 13.24
#